data_AF-A0A3B1BNW2-F1
#
_entry.id   AF-A0A3B1BNW2-F1
#
_cell.length_a   1.000
_cell.length_b   1.000
_cell.length_c   1.000
_cell.angle_alpha   90.00
_cell.angle_beta   90.00
_cell.angle_gamma   90.00
#
_symmetry.space_group_name_H-M   'P 1'
#
loop_
_entity.id
_entity.type
_entity.pdbx_description
1 polymer ?
#
loop_
_entity_poly.entity_id
_entity_poly.type
_entity_poly.pdbx_seq_one_letter_code
_entity_poly.pdbx_strand_id
1 'polypeptide(L)' 'MKTIGKRSPRPIASTPSGDLLKQGAQFNDEMHRLPTGDQTYFPKGIYCYKSHDEANRHWDNCMIKGMAKRVR' A
#
# COMPACT_ATOMS: atom_id res chain seq x y z
N MET A 1 -9.03 -0.10 14.43
CA MET A 1 -8.35 -0.61 13.22
C MET A 1 -8.89 -2.00 12.93
N LYS A 2 -9.57 -2.21 11.79
CA LYS A 2 -10.13 -3.52 11.43
C LYS A 2 -9.09 -4.28 10.60
N THR A 3 -8.57 -5.38 11.12
CA THR A 3 -7.66 -6.23 10.34
C THR A 3 -8.46 -6.96 9.28
N ILE A 4 -8.24 -6.60 8.01
CA ILE A 4 -8.84 -7.29 6.87
C ILE A 4 -7.85 -8.36 6.40
N GLY A 5 -8.30 -9.62 6.36
CA GLY A 5 -7.50 -10.77 5.93
C GLY A 5 -6.75 -11.48 7.05
N LYS A 6 -6.20 -12.66 6.71
CA LYS A 6 -5.41 -13.51 7.62
C LYS A 6 -3.93 -13.42 7.23
N ARG A 7 -3.30 -12.26 7.47
CA ARG A 7 -1.84 -12.15 7.30
C ARG A 7 -1.17 -12.67 8.55
N SER A 8 -0.32 -13.68 8.43
CA SER A 8 0.62 -14.07 9.48
C SER A 8 1.88 -13.20 9.34
N PRO A 9 2.11 -12.22 10.22
CA PRO A 9 3.36 -11.46 10.19
C PRO A 9 4.51 -12.41 10.55
N ARG A 10 5.53 -12.49 9.69
CA ARG A 10 6.72 -13.27 9.99
C ARG A 10 7.64 -12.48 10.92
N PRO A 11 8.30 -13.15 11.89
CA PRO A 11 9.33 -12.51 12.71
C PRO A 11 10.49 -12.02 11.83
N ILE A 12 11.12 -10.91 12.23
CA ILE A 12 12.31 -10.38 11.56
C ILE A 12 13.43 -11.42 11.71
N ALA A 13 13.94 -11.93 10.60
CA ALA A 13 15.05 -12.87 10.61
C ALA A 13 16.37 -12.12 10.88
N SER A 14 17.21 -12.68 11.75
CA SER A 14 18.54 -12.13 12.04
C SER A 14 19.57 -12.44 10.95
N THR A 15 19.32 -13.46 10.14
CA THR A 15 20.18 -13.90 9.04
C THR A 15 19.46 -13.74 7.69
N PRO A 16 20.20 -13.37 6.62
CA PRO A 16 19.64 -13.31 5.29
C PRO A 16 19.28 -14.71 4.79
N SER A 17 18.14 -14.84 4.11
CA SER A 17 17.66 -16.09 3.52
C SER A 17 17.17 -15.85 2.09
N GLY A 18 17.71 -16.62 1.14
CA GLY A 18 17.29 -16.57 -0.26
C GLY A 18 15.82 -16.97 -0.45
N ASP A 19 15.33 -17.95 0.31
CA ASP A 19 13.94 -18.39 0.26
C ASP A 19 12.99 -17.29 0.73
N LEU A 20 13.36 -16.55 1.77
CA LEU A 20 12.59 -15.41 2.26
C LEU A 20 12.61 -14.25 1.26
N LEU A 21 13.76 -14.00 0.62
CA LEU A 21 13.86 -12.99 -0.44
C LEU A 21 12.94 -13.34 -1.62
N LYS A 22 12.98 -14.58 -2.10
CA LYS A 22 12.13 -15.05 -3.20
C LYS A 22 10.65 -14.89 -2.87
N GLN A 23 10.22 -15.32 -1.68
CA GLN A 23 8.84 -15.17 -1.24
C GLN A 23 8.41 -13.70 -1.14
N GLY A 24 9.29 -12.83 -0.65
CA GLY A 24 9.04 -11.38 -0.61
C GLY A 24 8.89 -10.77 -1.99
N ALA A 25 9.73 -11.16 -2.95
CA ALA A 25 9.67 -10.70 -4.33
C ALA A 25 8.37 -11.15 -5.02
N GLN A 26 8.00 -12.44 -4.90
CA GLN A 26 6.75 -12.97 -5.46
C GLN A 26 5.52 -12.25 -4.92
N PHE A 27 5.48 -12.00 -3.61
CA PHE A 27 4.40 -11.24 -2.99
C PHE A 27 4.32 -9.80 -3.50
N ASN A 28 5.47 -9.14 -3.70
CA ASN A 28 5.53 -7.79 -4.25
C ASN A 28 4.97 -7.75 -5.68
N ASP A 29 5.37 -8.69 -6.54
CA ASP A 29 4.86 -8.82 -7.90
C ASP A 29 3.33 -9.06 -7.93
N GLU A 30 2.83 -9.93 -7.05
CA GLU A 30 1.38 -10.17 -6.93
C GLU A 30 0.59 -8.94 -6.49
N MET A 31 1.15 -8.15 -5.56
CA MET A 31 0.53 -6.90 -5.12
C MET A 31 0.43 -5.88 -6.25
N HIS A 32 1.44 -5.79 -7.11
CA HIS A 32 1.39 -4.94 -8.31
C HIS A 32 0.35 -5.40 -9.33
N ARG A 33 0.04 -6.70 -9.40
CA ARG A 33 -1.02 -7.24 -10.28
C ARG A 33 -2.45 -6.97 -9.81
N LEU A 34 -2.65 -6.53 -8.56
CA LEU A 34 -3.99 -6.18 -8.10
C LEU A 34 -4.58 -5.04 -8.94
N PRO A 35 -5.92 -4.93 -9.09
CA PRO A 35 -6.54 -3.85 -9.84
C PRO A 35 -6.07 -2.46 -9.41
N THR A 36 -5.68 -2.30 -8.14
CA THR A 36 -5.15 -1.08 -7.54
C THR A 36 -3.62 -1.07 -7.37
N GLY A 37 -2.92 -2.13 -7.77
CA GLY A 37 -1.47 -2.33 -7.55
C GLY A 37 -0.59 -1.28 -8.20
N ASP A 38 -1.00 -0.78 -9.36
CA ASP A 38 -0.35 0.35 -10.06
C ASP A 38 -1.08 1.68 -9.85
N GLN A 39 -2.13 1.69 -9.02
CA GLN A 39 -3.05 2.83 -8.86
C GLN A 39 -2.97 3.42 -7.47
N THR A 40 -1.77 3.71 -7.00
CA THR A 40 -1.64 4.64 -5.88
C THR A 40 -1.93 6.04 -6.41
N TYR A 41 -3.17 6.51 -6.20
CA TYR A 41 -3.59 7.87 -6.54
C TYR A 41 -2.96 8.96 -5.65
N PHE A 42 -2.09 8.52 -4.73
CA PHE A 42 -1.31 9.37 -3.85
C PHE A 42 -0.06 9.84 -4.59
N PRO A 43 0.14 11.15 -4.77
CA PRO A 43 1.37 11.68 -5.35
C PRO A 43 2.57 11.33 -4.46
N LYS A 44 3.73 11.09 -5.08
CA LYS A 44 4.97 10.96 -4.32
C LYS A 44 5.31 12.31 -3.69
N GLY A 45 5.56 12.32 -2.39
CA GLY A 45 5.87 13.55 -1.64
C GLY A 45 6.03 13.28 -0.14
N ILE A 46 6.49 14.29 0.58
CA ILE A 46 6.54 14.29 2.05
C ILE A 46 5.28 14.98 2.55
N TYR A 47 4.57 14.32 3.46
CA TYR A 47 3.32 14.81 4.02
C TYR A 47 3.41 14.82 5.54
N CYS A 48 3.17 15.98 6.13
CA CYS A 48 3.11 16.17 7.58
C CYS A 48 1.70 16.65 7.94
N TYR A 49 0.94 15.82 8.64
CA TYR A 49 -0.43 16.12 9.06
C TYR A 49 -0.48 16.40 10.56
N LYS A 50 -1.36 17.30 10.98
CA LYS A 50 -1.56 17.63 12.39
C LYS A 50 -2.45 16.62 13.12
N SER A 51 -3.26 15.87 12.37
CA SER A 51 -4.14 14.83 12.91
C SER A 51 -4.38 13.70 11.92
N HIS A 52 -4.84 12.55 12.43
CA HIS A 52 -5.26 11.42 11.59
C HIS A 52 -6.44 11.79 10.67
N ASP A 53 -7.37 12.62 11.13
CA ASP A 53 -8.51 13.06 10.30
C ASP A 53 -8.07 13.91 9.11
N GLU A 54 -7.02 14.71 9.27
CA GLU A 54 -6.42 15.44 8.16
C GLU A 54 -5.76 14.49 7.15
N ALA A 55 -5.02 13.49 7.63
CA ALA A 55 -4.42 12.46 6.78
C ALA A 55 -5.48 11.65 6.01
N ASN A 56 -6.57 11.25 6.68
CA ASN A 56 -7.68 10.51 6.08
C ASN A 56 -8.39 11.33 5.00
N ARG A 57 -8.69 12.61 5.27
CA ARG A 57 -9.29 13.50 4.27
C ARG A 57 -8.39 13.69 3.05
N HIS A 58 -7.08 13.79 3.23
CA HIS A 58 -6.16 13.86 2.09
C HIS A 58 -6.16 12.55 1.29
N TRP A 59 -6.16 11.40 1.96
CA TRP A 59 -6.28 10.09 1.32
C TRP A 59 -7.53 9.98 0.45
N ASP A 60 -8.70 10.29 1.01
CA ASP A 60 -9.98 10.23 0.29
C ASP A 60 -9.97 11.14 -0.94
N ASN A 61 -9.46 12.37 -0.79
CA ASN A 61 -9.33 13.32 -1.89
C ASN A 61 -8.43 12.80 -3.02
N CYS A 62 -7.28 12.22 -2.70
CA CYS A 62 -6.39 11.61 -3.68
C CYS A 62 -7.09 10.46 -4.43
N MET A 63 -7.75 9.57 -3.69
CA MET A 63 -8.46 8.42 -4.24
C MET A 63 -9.60 8.83 -5.17
N ILE A 64 -10.46 9.75 -4.74
CA ILE A 64 -11.60 10.26 -5.53
C ILE A 64 -11.11 10.93 -6.82
N LYS A 65 -10.11 11.82 -6.74
CA LYS A 65 -9.54 12.51 -7.92
C LYS A 65 -8.93 11.51 -8.90
N GLY A 66 -8.27 10.50 -8.38
CA GLY A 66 -7.68 9.42 -9.16
C GLY A 66 -8.71 8.61 -9.93
N MET A 67 -9.76 8.15 -9.24
CA MET A 67 -10.87 7.41 -9.86
C MET A 67 -11.60 8.26 -10.91
N ALA A 68 -11.89 9.53 -10.60
CA ALA A 68 -12.56 10.44 -11.53
C ALA A 68 -11.78 10.64 -12.84
N LYS A 69 -10.45 10.66 -12.79
CA LYS A 69 -9.61 10.73 -14.00
C LYS A 69 -9.68 9.48 -14.88
N ARG A 70 -10.01 8.31 -14.30
CA ARG A 70 -10.01 7.01 -14.98
C ARG A 70 -11.34 6.66 -15.65
N VAL A 71 -12.41 7.38 -15.32
CA VAL A 71 -13.78 7.18 -15.86
C VAL A 71 -14.00 7.95 -17.18
N ARG A 72 -12.95 8.58 -17.75
CA ARG A 72 -12.99 9.25 -19.06
C ARG A 72 -12.54 8.33 -20.18
#